data_AF-A0A6J7TR79-F1
#
_entry.id   AF-A0A6J7TR79-F1
#
_cell.length_a   1.000
_cell.length_b   1.000
_cell.length_c   1.000
_cell.angle_alpha   90.00
_cell.angle_beta   90.00
_cell.angle_gamma   90.00
#
_symmetry.space_group_name_H-M   'P 1'
#
loop_
_entity.id
_entity.type
_entity.pdbx_description
1 polymer ?
#
loop_
_entity_poly.entity_id
_entity_poly.type
_entity_poly.pdbx_seq_one_letter_code
_entity_poly.pdbx_strand_id
1 'polypeptide(L)'
;MVGMDDDGPAASETTAEHEPAGGAVVSADVIGTVLIAAAGALGLVSEALAKSLLVPVSSVAASVGVIAFVWSYFHAVGRSREHEISVSQLYVVAGTVAPPGVKRRLQWSLYAQVVVAVAVTSVGFSQTEPQQFNWAAVIIVVPLYGMGLSGVWVSRYGTFGPRILASRPTRRRRAGSPGTTPAGWSDATRPKKVMESHDAADAMKQNDRHG
;
A
#
# COMPACT_ATOMS: atom_id res chain seq x y z
N MET A 1 20.05 39.05 52.47
CA MET A 1 20.79 38.55 51.29
C MET A 1 19.96 37.43 50.69
N VAL A 2 19.40 37.69 49.52
CA VAL A 2 18.55 36.80 48.72
C VAL A 2 19.45 35.98 47.79
N GLY A 3 19.10 34.73 47.50
CA GLY A 3 19.69 33.95 46.41
C GLY A 3 19.64 32.44 46.64
N MET A 4 18.49 31.84 46.31
CA MET A 4 18.31 30.44 45.93
C MET A 4 19.07 30.14 44.62
N ASP A 5 19.08 28.88 44.19
CA ASP A 5 19.49 28.33 42.88
C ASP A 5 20.93 27.76 42.91
N ASP A 6 21.21 26.52 42.48
CA ASP A 6 20.37 25.48 41.90
C ASP A 6 21.18 24.19 41.90
N ASP A 7 20.51 23.06 42.09
CA ASP A 7 21.02 21.73 41.79
C ASP A 7 21.31 21.62 40.30
N GLY A 8 22.59 21.59 39.93
CA GLY A 8 23.02 21.17 38.60
C GLY A 8 23.67 19.80 38.67
N PRO A 9 22.98 18.69 38.36
CA PRO A 9 23.66 17.42 38.13
C PRO A 9 24.62 17.62 36.97
N ALA A 10 25.90 17.35 37.23
CA ALA A 10 26.94 17.28 36.23
C ALA A 10 26.47 16.37 35.08
N ALA A 11 26.16 17.00 33.95
CA ALA A 11 26.42 16.52 32.60
C ALA A 11 26.53 14.99 32.44
N SER A 12 25.44 14.28 32.71
CA SER A 12 25.18 12.97 32.10
C SER A 12 24.40 13.09 30.79
N GLU A 13 24.14 14.32 30.32
CA GLU A 13 23.74 14.61 28.95
C GLU A 13 24.98 14.74 28.06
N THR A 14 25.60 13.63 27.71
CA THR A 14 26.36 13.58 26.45
C THR A 14 26.38 12.14 25.97
N THR A 15 25.88 11.94 24.75
CA THR A 15 25.80 10.68 23.98
C THR A 15 24.52 9.83 24.15
N ALA A 16 23.35 10.45 24.24
CA ALA A 16 22.24 9.89 23.49
C ALA A 16 22.55 10.14 22.00
N GLU A 17 23.22 9.18 21.33
CA GLU A 17 23.33 9.19 19.88
C GLU A 17 21.95 9.50 19.31
N HIS A 18 21.85 10.57 18.53
CA HIS A 18 20.62 10.96 17.85
C HIS A 18 20.39 9.92 16.75
N GLU A 19 19.86 8.75 17.11
CA GLU A 19 19.55 7.67 16.19
C GLU A 19 18.63 8.29 15.11
N PRO A 20 19.04 8.32 13.83
CA PRO A 20 18.27 8.99 12.79
C PRO A 20 16.85 8.42 12.81
N ALA A 21 15.84 9.29 12.78
CA ALA A 21 14.44 8.89 12.94
C ALA A 21 14.10 7.61 12.14
N GLY A 22 13.74 6.54 12.87
CA GLY A 22 13.43 5.23 12.31
C GLY A 22 14.64 4.35 11.92
N GLY A 23 15.83 4.62 12.46
CA GLY A 23 17.06 3.84 12.26
C GLY A 23 16.86 2.35 12.51
N ALA A 24 16.26 1.98 13.65
CA ALA A 24 15.93 0.60 13.98
C ALA A 24 15.10 -0.15 12.91
N VAL A 25 14.14 0.52 12.24
CA VAL A 25 13.33 -0.12 11.18
C VAL A 25 14.16 -0.37 9.93
N VAL A 26 15.04 0.58 9.57
CA VAL A 26 15.97 0.43 8.45
C VAL A 26 16.99 -0.68 8.74
N SER A 27 17.54 -0.72 9.95
CA SER A 27 18.46 -1.76 10.39
C SER A 27 17.80 -3.14 10.40
N ALA A 28 16.57 -3.25 10.89
CA ALA A 28 15.79 -4.49 10.86
C ALA A 28 15.58 -4.97 9.42
N ASP A 29 15.20 -4.09 8.49
CA ASP A 29 15.00 -4.43 7.09
C ASP A 29 16.29 -4.93 6.42
N VAL A 30 17.42 -4.26 6.67
CA VAL A 30 18.74 -4.70 6.16
C VAL A 30 19.14 -6.05 6.75
N ILE A 31 19.03 -6.22 8.08
CA ILE A 31 19.38 -7.47 8.76
C ILE A 31 18.51 -8.61 8.25
N GLY A 32 17.19 -8.41 8.17
CA GLY A 32 16.26 -9.40 7.64
C GLY A 32 16.61 -9.78 6.21
N THR A 33 16.92 -8.80 5.35
CA THR A 33 17.36 -9.04 3.97
C THR A 33 18.61 -9.92 3.92
N VAL A 34 19.62 -9.63 4.75
CA VAL A 34 20.86 -10.44 4.81
C VAL A 34 20.56 -11.86 5.29
N LEU A 35 19.72 -12.02 6.32
CA LEU A 35 19.32 -13.35 6.83
C LEU A 35 18.57 -14.17 5.78
N ILE A 36 17.63 -13.54 5.06
CA ILE A 36 16.89 -14.16 3.96
C ILE A 36 17.85 -14.58 2.85
N ALA A 37 18.78 -13.70 2.44
CA ALA A 37 19.76 -14.00 1.40
C ALA A 37 20.68 -15.16 1.80
N ALA A 38 21.17 -15.17 3.04
CA ALA A 38 21.99 -16.23 3.59
C ALA A 38 21.23 -17.57 3.66
N ALA A 39 20.00 -17.56 4.16
CA ALA A 39 19.15 -18.75 4.21
C ALA A 39 18.82 -19.28 2.80
N GLY A 40 18.58 -18.37 1.85
CA GLY A 40 18.37 -18.71 0.44
C GLY A 40 19.59 -19.39 -0.18
N ALA A 41 20.78 -18.80 -0.01
CA ALA A 41 22.03 -19.37 -0.51
C ALA A 41 22.31 -20.76 0.09
N LEU A 42 22.13 -20.92 1.41
CA LEU A 42 22.30 -22.22 2.08
C LEU A 42 21.24 -23.24 1.64
N GLY A 43 20.01 -22.80 1.38
CA GLY A 43 18.94 -23.66 0.87
C GLY A 43 19.24 -24.22 -0.52
N LEU A 44 19.95 -23.47 -1.37
CA LEU A 44 20.39 -23.95 -2.69
C LEU A 44 21.48 -25.03 -2.62
N VAL A 45 22.17 -25.19 -1.48
CA VAL A 45 23.23 -26.20 -1.30
C VAL A 45 22.63 -27.55 -0.92
N SER A 46 21.58 -27.58 -0.10
CA SER A 46 20.88 -28.82 0.24
C SER A 46 19.43 -28.59 0.61
N GLU A 47 18.59 -29.54 0.20
CA GLU A 47 17.16 -29.53 0.52
C GLU A 47 16.90 -29.58 2.05
N ALA A 48 17.76 -30.25 2.81
CA ALA A 48 17.67 -30.27 4.27
C ALA A 48 17.85 -28.87 4.88
N LEU A 49 18.81 -28.08 4.38
CA LEU A 49 19.01 -26.68 4.79
C LEU A 49 17.86 -25.79 4.31
N ALA A 50 17.33 -26.04 3.12
CA ALA A 50 16.16 -25.30 2.63
C ALA A 50 14.95 -25.49 3.55
N LYS A 51 14.63 -26.74 3.92
CA LYS A 51 13.50 -27.05 4.79
C LYS A 51 13.71 -26.55 6.24
N SER A 52 14.94 -26.66 6.76
CA SER A 52 15.23 -26.31 8.17
C SER A 52 15.52 -24.83 8.42
N LEU A 53 16.05 -24.10 7.43
CA LEU A 53 16.41 -22.69 7.57
C LEU A 53 15.56 -21.78 6.68
N LEU A 54 15.57 -22.02 5.38
CA LEU A 54 14.93 -21.10 4.43
C LEU A 54 13.43 -21.00 4.64
N VAL A 55 12.74 -22.14 4.76
CA VAL A 55 11.28 -22.17 4.98
C VAL A 55 10.89 -21.40 6.24
N PRO A 56 11.38 -21.72 7.46
CA PRO A 56 10.97 -21.01 8.65
C PRO A 56 11.39 -19.54 8.65
N VAL A 57 12.59 -19.19 8.18
CA VAL A 57 13.04 -17.79 8.10
C VAL A 57 12.13 -16.99 7.16
N SER A 58 11.81 -17.54 5.98
CA SER A 58 10.92 -16.90 5.01
C SER A 58 9.50 -16.77 5.54
N SER A 59 8.98 -17.80 6.21
CA SER A 59 7.64 -17.77 6.81
C SER A 59 7.55 -16.71 7.91
N VAL A 60 8.53 -16.64 8.82
CA VAL A 60 8.57 -15.61 9.87
C VAL A 60 8.67 -14.22 9.25
N ALA A 61 9.58 -14.01 8.29
CA ALA A 61 9.71 -12.73 7.61
C ALA A 61 8.43 -12.32 6.89
N ALA A 62 7.77 -13.25 6.18
CA ALA A 62 6.49 -13.01 5.52
C ALA A 62 5.40 -12.64 6.54
N SER A 63 5.27 -13.37 7.66
CA SER A 63 4.30 -13.05 8.70
C SER A 63 4.55 -11.67 9.31
N VAL A 64 5.80 -11.34 9.64
CA VAL A 64 6.19 -10.01 10.15
C VAL A 64 5.87 -8.93 9.11
N GLY A 65 6.17 -9.17 7.83
CA GLY A 65 5.85 -8.28 6.72
C GLY A 65 4.36 -8.00 6.60
N VAL A 66 3.52 -9.03 6.64
CA VAL A 66 2.06 -8.91 6.58
C VAL A 66 1.52 -8.12 7.78
N ILE A 67 1.98 -8.43 9.00
CA ILE A 67 1.57 -7.68 10.20
C ILE A 67 1.98 -6.22 10.09
N ALA A 68 3.21 -5.95 9.66
CA ALA A 68 3.74 -4.60 9.44
C ALA A 68 2.94 -3.84 8.37
N PHE A 69 2.60 -4.50 7.27
CA PHE A 69 1.77 -3.97 6.19
C PHE A 69 0.40 -3.55 6.72
N VAL A 70 -0.32 -4.46 7.38
CA VAL A 70 -1.65 -4.19 7.95
C VAL A 70 -1.59 -3.07 9.00
N TRP A 71 -0.58 -3.09 9.88
CA TRP A 71 -0.37 -2.04 10.87
C TRP A 71 -0.18 -0.67 10.21
N SER A 72 0.69 -0.60 9.20
CA SER A 72 0.97 0.65 8.48
C SER A 72 -0.26 1.16 7.73
N TYR A 73 -1.10 0.27 7.20
CA TYR A 73 -2.34 0.62 6.55
C TYR A 73 -3.31 1.33 7.50
N PHE A 74 -3.56 0.75 8.69
CA PHE A 74 -4.43 1.39 9.69
C PHE A 74 -3.92 2.76 10.11
N HIS A 75 -2.61 2.90 10.28
CA HIS A 75 -1.99 4.17 10.65
C HIS A 75 -2.08 5.21 9.51
N ALA A 76 -1.87 4.78 8.26
CA ALA A 76 -2.00 5.62 7.08
C ALA A 76 -3.44 6.08 6.85
N VAL A 77 -4.45 5.22 7.07
CA VAL A 77 -5.88 5.60 6.98
C VAL A 77 -6.22 6.73 7.95
N GLY A 78 -5.65 6.71 9.15
CA GLY A 78 -5.79 7.82 10.10
C GLY A 78 -5.26 9.14 9.54
N ARG A 79 -4.03 9.14 9.01
CA ARG A 79 -3.37 10.33 8.45
C ARG A 79 -3.95 10.78 7.12
N SER A 80 -4.55 9.88 6.34
CA SER A 80 -5.14 10.15 5.02
C SER A 80 -6.33 11.13 5.08
N ARG A 81 -6.89 11.36 6.28
CA ARG A 81 -7.94 12.37 6.48
C ARG A 81 -7.43 13.78 6.21
N GLU A 82 -6.15 14.01 6.50
CA GLU A 82 -5.48 15.32 6.45
C GLU A 82 -4.43 15.41 5.34
N HIS A 83 -3.84 14.27 4.95
CA HIS A 83 -2.73 14.21 4.00
C HIS A 83 -3.07 13.35 2.78
N GLU A 84 -2.49 13.67 1.63
CA GLU A 84 -2.55 12.81 0.46
C GLU A 84 -1.49 11.72 0.57
N ILE A 85 -1.93 10.46 0.68
CA ILE A 85 -1.05 9.31 0.85
C ILE A 85 -1.26 8.36 -0.33
N SER A 86 -0.27 8.28 -1.22
CA SER A 86 -0.25 7.26 -2.28
C SER A 86 0.24 5.92 -1.74
N VAL A 87 -0.33 4.81 -2.21
CA VAL A 87 0.14 3.44 -1.91
C VAL A 87 1.62 3.28 -2.30
N SER A 88 2.03 3.90 -3.42
CA SER A 88 3.42 3.86 -3.89
C SER A 88 4.38 4.63 -2.96
N GLN A 89 3.92 5.74 -2.39
CA GLN A 89 4.67 6.48 -1.38
C GLN A 89 4.80 5.70 -0.08
N LEU A 90 3.76 4.95 0.29
CA LEU A 90 3.71 4.17 1.52
C LEU A 90 4.60 2.92 1.48
N TYR A 91 4.49 2.10 0.43
CA TYR A 91 5.15 0.78 0.40
C TYR A 91 6.39 0.69 -0.50
N VAL A 92 6.56 1.64 -1.43
CA VAL A 92 7.74 1.71 -2.32
C VAL A 92 8.62 2.92 -1.98
N VAL A 93 8.23 3.71 -0.97
CA VAL A 93 8.93 4.92 -0.53
C VAL A 93 9.15 5.90 -1.71
N ALA A 94 8.15 5.98 -2.60
CA ALA A 94 8.21 6.83 -3.79
C ALA A 94 8.21 8.33 -3.43
N GLY A 95 8.73 9.17 -4.34
CA GLY A 95 8.77 10.63 -4.16
C GLY A 95 9.72 11.08 -3.04
N THR A 96 9.34 12.15 -2.34
CA THR A 96 10.14 12.85 -1.31
C THR A 96 9.68 12.52 0.12
N VAL A 97 9.00 11.40 0.32
CA VAL A 97 8.38 11.03 1.60
C VAL A 97 9.41 10.63 2.67
N ALA A 98 10.63 10.29 2.24
CA ALA A 98 11.74 9.93 3.12
C ALA A 98 13.04 10.65 2.70
N PRO A 99 13.97 10.90 3.64
CA PRO A 99 15.31 11.37 3.31
C PRO A 99 16.02 10.42 2.31
N PRO A 100 16.86 10.94 1.40
CA PRO A 100 17.44 10.14 0.31
C PRO A 100 18.21 8.91 0.79
N GLY A 101 18.91 9.03 1.93
CA GLY A 101 19.68 7.93 2.52
C GLY A 101 18.80 6.77 3.01
N VAL A 102 17.71 7.09 3.72
CA VAL A 102 16.77 6.07 4.24
C VAL A 102 15.98 5.45 3.10
N LYS A 103 15.45 6.27 2.19
CA LYS A 103 14.77 5.81 0.98
C LYS A 103 15.61 4.80 0.21
N ARG A 104 16.86 5.14 -0.06
CA ARG A 104 17.75 4.29 -0.85
C ARG A 104 18.03 2.96 -0.15
N ARG A 105 18.17 2.94 1.18
CA ARG A 105 18.38 1.70 1.95
C ARG A 105 17.15 0.79 1.89
N LEU A 106 15.96 1.31 2.21
CA LEU A 106 14.71 0.53 2.17
C LEU A 106 14.41 0.01 0.75
N GLN A 107 14.62 0.85 -0.27
CA GLN A 107 14.44 0.43 -1.66
C GLN A 107 15.47 -0.63 -2.08
N TRP A 108 16.75 -0.48 -1.71
CA TRP A 108 17.75 -1.50 -2.04
C TRP A 108 17.48 -2.83 -1.36
N SER A 109 17.10 -2.84 -0.08
CA SER A 109 16.70 -4.05 0.63
C SER A 109 15.53 -4.74 -0.08
N LEU A 110 14.49 -3.98 -0.45
CA LEU A 110 13.34 -4.52 -1.17
C LEU A 110 13.75 -5.11 -2.53
N TYR A 111 14.55 -4.39 -3.33
CA TYR A 111 15.04 -4.89 -4.61
C TYR A 111 15.92 -6.13 -4.43
N ALA A 112 16.78 -6.15 -3.42
CA ALA A 112 17.60 -7.31 -3.10
C ALA A 112 16.73 -8.51 -2.71
N GLN A 113 15.70 -8.33 -1.89
CA GLN A 113 14.74 -9.39 -1.54
C GLN A 113 14.03 -9.94 -2.78
N VAL A 114 13.59 -9.07 -3.70
CA VAL A 114 12.96 -9.50 -4.96
C VAL A 114 13.93 -10.31 -5.82
N VAL A 115 15.17 -9.84 -5.99
CA VAL A 115 16.18 -10.54 -6.79
C VAL A 115 16.52 -11.90 -6.17
N VAL A 116 16.73 -11.94 -4.85
CA VAL A 116 17.01 -13.18 -4.12
C VAL A 116 15.83 -14.16 -4.23
N ALA A 117 14.60 -13.69 -4.00
CA ALA A 117 13.41 -14.52 -4.08
C ALA A 117 13.25 -15.13 -5.48
N VAL A 118 13.37 -14.32 -6.53
CA VAL A 118 13.29 -14.81 -7.92
C VAL A 118 14.41 -15.79 -8.21
N ALA A 119 15.67 -15.47 -7.87
CA ALA A 119 16.80 -16.34 -8.13
C ALA A 119 16.69 -17.70 -7.42
N VAL A 120 16.39 -17.68 -6.12
CA VAL A 120 16.26 -18.90 -5.31
C VAL A 120 15.05 -19.73 -5.76
N THR A 121 13.90 -19.10 -6.02
CA THR A 121 12.74 -19.81 -6.55
C THR A 121 13.04 -20.43 -7.92
N SER A 122 13.65 -19.69 -8.85
CA SER A 122 13.98 -20.22 -10.19
C SER A 122 14.93 -21.41 -10.13
N VAL A 123 16.00 -21.32 -9.32
CA VAL A 123 16.96 -22.42 -9.19
C VAL A 123 16.34 -23.59 -8.42
N GLY A 124 15.68 -23.35 -7.28
CA GLY A 124 15.07 -24.40 -6.48
C GLY A 124 13.93 -25.14 -7.19
N PHE A 125 13.18 -24.45 -8.08
CA PHE A 125 12.18 -25.10 -8.93
C PHE A 125 12.79 -26.13 -9.88
N SER A 126 14.00 -25.88 -10.39
CA SER A 126 14.71 -26.84 -11.26
C SER A 126 15.23 -28.08 -10.52
N GLN A 127 15.37 -28.00 -9.20
CA GLN A 127 15.87 -29.09 -8.36
C GLN A 127 14.75 -29.96 -7.76
N THR A 128 13.49 -29.53 -7.86
CA THR A 128 12.36 -30.20 -7.19
C THR A 128 11.57 -31.06 -8.17
N GLU A 129 11.31 -32.30 -7.80
CA GLU A 129 10.46 -33.19 -8.61
C GLU A 129 8.99 -32.73 -8.64
N PRO A 130 8.25 -32.95 -9.75
CA PRO A 130 6.92 -32.37 -9.98
C PRO A 130 5.83 -32.71 -8.94
N GLN A 131 6.05 -33.72 -8.10
CA GLN A 131 5.08 -34.22 -7.12
C GLN A 131 5.47 -33.97 -5.66
N GLN A 132 6.60 -33.31 -5.40
CA GLN A 132 7.04 -33.01 -4.05
C GLN A 132 6.69 -31.58 -3.61
N PHE A 133 6.62 -31.37 -2.29
CA PHE A 133 6.44 -30.03 -1.73
C PHE A 133 7.58 -29.10 -2.16
N ASN A 134 7.23 -28.06 -2.92
CA ASN A 134 8.21 -27.11 -3.42
C ASN A 134 8.56 -26.06 -2.37
N TRP A 135 9.60 -26.35 -1.58
CA TRP A 135 10.16 -25.43 -0.59
C TRP A 135 10.58 -24.09 -1.20
N ALA A 136 10.99 -24.07 -2.47
CA ALA A 136 11.49 -22.87 -3.16
C ALA A 136 10.36 -21.90 -3.53
N ALA A 137 9.10 -22.33 -3.48
CA ALA A 137 7.96 -21.44 -3.67
C ALA A 137 7.72 -20.53 -2.46
N VAL A 138 8.12 -20.94 -1.24
CA VAL A 138 7.84 -20.19 -0.01
C VAL A 138 8.55 -18.83 0.00
N ILE A 139 9.78 -18.77 -0.54
CA ILE A 139 10.58 -17.54 -0.55
C ILE A 139 9.99 -16.45 -1.45
N ILE A 140 9.12 -16.77 -2.42
CA ILE A 140 8.56 -15.78 -3.35
C ILE A 140 7.71 -14.72 -2.64
N VAL A 141 7.19 -15.04 -1.45
CA VAL A 141 6.36 -14.16 -0.62
C VAL A 141 7.20 -13.18 0.19
N VAL A 142 8.50 -13.42 0.33
CA VAL A 142 9.40 -12.66 1.22
C VAL A 142 9.49 -11.17 0.92
N PRO A 143 9.39 -10.66 -0.32
CA PRO A 143 9.36 -9.22 -0.57
C PRO A 143 8.27 -8.44 0.20
N LEU A 144 7.25 -9.13 0.73
CA LEU A 144 6.28 -8.53 1.66
C LEU A 144 6.92 -8.03 2.96
N TYR A 145 8.05 -8.60 3.39
CA TYR A 145 8.80 -8.13 4.55
C TYR A 145 9.33 -6.72 4.35
N GLY A 146 10.10 -6.49 3.26
CA GLY A 146 10.63 -5.17 2.94
C GLY A 146 9.54 -4.13 2.63
N MET A 147 8.46 -4.54 1.95
CA MET A 147 7.30 -3.65 1.75
C MET A 147 6.61 -3.29 3.07
N GLY A 148 6.39 -4.25 3.97
CA GLY A 148 5.77 -4.03 5.26
C GLY A 148 6.58 -3.08 6.14
N LEU A 149 7.90 -3.27 6.22
CA LEU A 149 8.79 -2.38 6.98
C LEU A 149 8.89 -0.98 6.36
N SER A 150 8.89 -0.88 5.03
CA SER A 150 8.77 0.41 4.33
C SER A 150 7.49 1.14 4.74
N GLY A 151 6.35 0.43 4.76
CA GLY A 151 5.07 0.97 5.23
C GLY A 151 5.13 1.45 6.69
N VAL A 152 5.72 0.66 7.59
CA VAL A 152 5.88 1.03 9.00
C VAL A 152 6.74 2.29 9.15
N TRP A 153 7.89 2.35 8.48
CA TRP A 153 8.74 3.54 8.51
C TRP A 153 8.01 4.77 7.98
N VAL A 154 7.40 4.66 6.80
CA VAL A 154 6.71 5.79 6.15
C VAL A 154 5.49 6.26 6.94
N SER A 155 4.72 5.34 7.55
CA SER A 155 3.56 5.72 8.36
C SER A 155 3.92 6.53 9.61
N ARG A 156 5.08 6.25 10.22
CA ARG A 156 5.56 6.86 11.46
C ARG A 156 6.36 8.14 11.20
N TYR A 157 7.28 8.10 10.24
CA TYR A 157 8.29 9.14 10.02
C TYR A 157 8.14 9.86 8.68
N GLY A 158 7.31 9.35 7.78
CA GLY A 158 7.12 9.92 6.45
C GLY A 158 6.44 11.28 6.48
N THR A 159 6.92 12.17 5.61
CA THR A 159 6.32 13.50 5.41
C THR A 159 5.47 13.50 4.14
N PHE A 160 4.20 13.88 4.28
CA PHE A 160 3.22 13.86 3.18
C PHE A 160 2.77 15.28 2.83
N GLY A 161 2.38 15.47 1.57
CA GLY A 161 1.77 16.73 1.12
C GLY A 161 0.37 16.93 1.72
N PRO A 162 -0.12 18.19 1.79
CA PRO A 162 -1.50 18.48 2.19
C PRO A 162 -2.50 17.79 1.26
N ARG A 163 -3.63 17.34 1.80
CA ARG A 163 -4.69 16.71 0.99
C ARG A 163 -5.28 17.68 -0.03
N ILE A 164 -5.21 17.34 -1.33
CA ILE A 164 -5.90 18.08 -2.39
C ILE A 164 -7.40 17.77 -2.31
N LEU A 165 -8.19 18.67 -1.71
CA LEU A 165 -9.64 18.64 -1.84
C LEU A 165 -9.98 19.13 -3.24
N ALA A 166 -10.46 18.24 -4.11
CA ALA A 166 -11.06 18.63 -5.38
C ALA A 166 -12.07 19.75 -5.10
N SER A 167 -11.83 20.94 -5.63
CA SER A 167 -12.67 22.09 -5.40
C SER A 167 -14.10 21.69 -5.72
N ARG A 168 -14.95 21.64 -4.70
CA ARG A 168 -16.39 21.43 -4.84
C ARG A 168 -16.82 22.37 -5.96
N PRO A 169 -17.44 21.92 -7.07
CA PRO A 169 -17.94 22.85 -8.06
C PRO A 169 -18.88 23.76 -7.29
N THR A 170 -18.46 25.00 -7.04
CA THR A 170 -19.36 26.01 -6.52
C THR A 170 -20.47 26.03 -7.54
N ARG A 171 -21.62 25.46 -7.17
CA ARG A 171 -22.87 25.59 -7.90
C ARG A 171 -23.09 27.09 -7.95
N ARG A 172 -22.53 27.75 -8.96
CA ARG A 172 -22.67 29.16 -9.22
C ARG A 172 -24.16 29.32 -9.34
N ARG A 173 -24.72 29.83 -8.26
CA ARG A 173 -26.08 30.26 -8.08
C ARG A 173 -26.54 30.75 -9.44
N ARG A 174 -27.42 29.99 -10.08
CA ARG A 174 -28.29 30.48 -11.15
C ARG A 174 -29.19 31.48 -10.45
N ALA A 175 -28.62 32.65 -10.12
CA ALA A 175 -29.35 33.81 -9.71
C ALA A 175 -30.25 34.10 -10.90
N GLY A 176 -31.55 33.96 -10.66
CA GLY A 176 -32.56 34.18 -11.68
C GLY A 176 -32.31 35.53 -12.34
N SER A 177 -32.20 35.52 -13.66
CA SER A 177 -32.46 36.72 -14.45
C SER A 177 -33.97 36.92 -14.40
N PRO A 178 -34.48 38.03 -13.84
CA PRO A 178 -35.88 38.38 -13.94
C PRO A 178 -36.20 38.68 -15.41
N GLY A 179 -37.24 38.06 -15.94
CA GLY A 179 -38.00 38.54 -17.09
C GLY A 179 -37.24 38.77 -18.39
N THR A 180 -37.20 37.76 -19.25
CA THR A 180 -37.44 37.95 -20.69
C THR A 180 -37.90 36.61 -21.25
N THR A 181 -39.21 36.46 -21.41
CA THR A 181 -39.79 35.46 -22.31
C THR A 181 -39.60 36.00 -23.73
N PRO A 182 -38.81 35.34 -24.61
CA PRO A 182 -38.91 35.63 -26.03
C PRO A 182 -40.20 34.98 -26.51
N ALA A 183 -41.16 35.80 -26.91
CA ALA A 183 -42.28 35.38 -27.72
C ALA A 183 -41.75 34.76 -29.02
N GLY A 184 -42.28 33.59 -29.39
CA GLY A 184 -42.11 33.02 -30.72
C GLY A 184 -40.97 32.00 -30.85
N TRP A 185 -41.23 30.76 -30.46
CA TRP A 185 -40.84 29.61 -31.30
C TRP A 185 -41.79 28.46 -31.04
N SER A 186 -42.76 28.32 -31.94
CA SER A 186 -43.61 27.14 -32.12
C SER A 186 -42.81 26.07 -32.86
N ASP A 187 -42.73 24.88 -32.26
CA ASP A 187 -42.79 23.59 -32.97
C ASP A 187 -41.76 23.29 -34.07
N ALA A 188 -40.70 22.56 -33.70
CA ALA A 188 -40.19 21.44 -34.49
C ALA A 188 -39.26 20.60 -33.59
N THR A 189 -39.31 19.28 -33.73
CA THR A 189 -38.41 18.28 -33.11
C THR A 189 -38.67 17.85 -31.65
N ARG A 190 -39.93 17.64 -31.27
CA ARG A 190 -40.25 16.56 -30.30
C ARG A 190 -40.77 15.34 -31.06
N PRO A 191 -39.97 14.29 -31.31
CA PRO A 191 -40.54 13.00 -31.69
C PRO A 191 -41.33 12.44 -30.50
N LYS A 192 -42.67 12.41 -30.66
CA LYS A 192 -43.59 11.68 -29.78
C LYS A 192 -43.61 10.20 -30.17
N LYS A 193 -43.80 9.35 -29.15
CA LYS A 193 -44.13 7.92 -29.18
C LYS A 193 -43.03 6.95 -29.62
N VAL A 194 -42.37 6.37 -28.62
CA VAL A 194 -42.34 4.90 -28.45
C VAL A 194 -42.61 4.62 -26.96
N MET A 195 -43.87 4.79 -26.57
CA MET A 195 -44.43 4.18 -25.36
C MET A 195 -45.70 3.48 -25.81
N GLU A 196 -45.52 2.28 -26.36
CA GLU A 196 -46.56 1.34 -26.77
C GLU A 196 -45.85 0.02 -27.12
N SER A 197 -45.20 -0.60 -26.13
CA SER A 197 -44.66 -1.97 -26.26
C SER A 197 -44.96 -2.84 -25.03
N HIS A 198 -45.90 -2.44 -24.18
CA HIS A 198 -46.37 -3.26 -23.06
C HIS A 198 -47.86 -3.66 -23.15
N ASP A 199 -48.70 -2.91 -23.88
CA ASP A 199 -50.14 -3.21 -23.95
C ASP A 199 -50.57 -4.09 -25.14
N ALA A 200 -49.69 -4.35 -26.11
CA ALA A 200 -49.98 -5.22 -27.25
C ALA A 200 -49.86 -6.73 -26.93
N ALA A 201 -49.16 -7.09 -25.83
CA ALA A 201 -48.99 -8.47 -25.40
C ALA A 201 -50.18 -9.01 -24.60
N ASP A 202 -50.96 -8.13 -23.96
CA ASP A 202 -52.08 -8.52 -23.11
C ASP A 202 -53.40 -8.62 -23.89
N ALA A 203 -53.56 -7.88 -24.99
CA ALA A 203 -54.72 -8.02 -25.88
C ALA A 203 -54.74 -9.35 -26.66
N MET A 204 -53.57 -9.95 -26.89
CA MET A 204 -53.46 -11.22 -27.63
C MET A 204 -53.70 -12.46 -26.75
N LYS A 205 -53.66 -12.34 -25.41
CA LYS A 205 -53.97 -13.43 -24.46
C LYS A 205 -55.44 -13.52 -24.05
N GLN A 206 -56.26 -12.53 -24.37
CA GLN A 206 -57.70 -12.54 -24.06
C GLN A 206 -58.57 -13.15 -25.16
N ASN A 207 -58.08 -13.25 -26.41
CA ASN A 207 -58.85 -13.83 -27.50
C ASN A 207 -58.79 -15.38 -27.53
N ASP A 208 -57.80 -16.01 -26.90
CA ASP A 208 -57.63 -17.47 -26.83
C ASP A 208 -58.40 -18.16 -25.68
N ARG A 209 -59.26 -17.43 -24.94
CA ARG A 209 -60.04 -17.98 -23.81
C ARG A 209 -61.54 -18.14 -24.06
N HIS A 210 -62.03 -17.87 -25.27
CA HIS A 210 -63.44 -18.06 -25.64
C HIS A 210 -63.65 -18.75 -27.01
N GLY A 211 -62.73 -19.62 -27.42
CA GLY A 211 -62.91 -20.57 -28.53
C GLY A 211 -62.92 -22.00 -28.03
#